data_AF-A0A1V5B9A2-F1
#
_entry.id   AF-A0A1V5B9A2-F1
#
_cell.length_a   1.000
_cell.length_b   1.000
_cell.length_c   1.000
_cell.angle_alpha   90.00
_cell.angle_beta   90.00
_cell.angle_gamma   90.00
#
_symmetry.space_group_name_H-M   'P 1'
#
loop_
_entity.id
_entity.type
_entity.pdbx_description
1 polymer ?
#
loop_
_entity_poly.entity_id
_entity_poly.type
_entity_poly.pdbx_seq_one_letter_code
_entity_poly.pdbx_strand_id
1 'polypeptide(L)' 'MEKASMTGRGTPNRDWWPNQLRLDILHQHSAKSNPMGRDFSYAKEFKSLDLAAVKRDLAALMTDSQD' A
#
# COMPACT_ATOMS: atom_id res chain seq x y z
N MET A 1 -1.09 -19.28 -27.23
CA MET A 1 -0.50 -18.10 -26.57
C MET A 1 -1.60 -17.07 -26.41
N GLU A 2 -2.29 -17.11 -25.28
CA GLU A 2 -3.45 -16.26 -25.01
C GLU A 2 -2.98 -14.84 -24.65
N LYS A 3 -3.32 -13.86 -25.49
CA LYS A 3 -3.01 -12.44 -25.22
C LYS A 3 -4.00 -11.92 -24.19
N ALA A 4 -3.66 -12.03 -22.91
CA ALA A 4 -4.34 -11.28 -21.87
C ALA A 4 -4.13 -9.77 -22.12
N SER A 5 -5.19 -9.04 -22.49
CA SER A 5 -5.20 -7.58 -22.47
C SER A 5 -5.04 -7.12 -21.02
N MET A 6 -3.85 -6.65 -20.65
CA MET A 6 -3.61 -6.13 -19.31
C MET A 6 -4.31 -4.78 -19.16
N THR A 7 -5.38 -4.76 -18.38
CA THR A 7 -6.11 -3.55 -17.98
C THR A 7 -5.13 -2.51 -17.42
N GLY A 8 -5.10 -1.31 -18.01
CA GLY A 8 -4.27 -0.19 -17.54
C GLY A 8 -3.06 0.17 -18.43
N ARG A 9 -2.82 -0.54 -19.54
CA ARG A 9 -1.72 -0.22 -20.50
C ARG A 9 -2.22 0.36 -21.82
N GLY A 10 -2.99 1.44 -21.75
CA GLY A 10 -3.39 2.24 -22.91
C GLY A 10 -3.39 3.73 -22.57
N THR A 11 -3.42 4.61 -23.57
CA THR A 11 -3.40 6.08 -23.42
C THR A 11 -4.55 6.56 -22.52
N PRO A 12 -4.29 7.04 -21.29
CA PRO A 12 -5.33 7.58 -20.41
C PRO A 12 -5.80 8.97 -20.86
N ASN A 13 -6.93 9.43 -20.32
CA ASN A 13 -7.47 10.78 -20.56
C ASN A 13 -6.46 11.91 -20.29
N ARG A 14 -5.53 11.70 -19.36
CA ARG A 14 -4.47 12.67 -19.04
C ARG A 14 -3.52 12.94 -20.21
N ASP A 15 -3.32 11.95 -21.08
CA ASP A 15 -2.43 12.11 -22.24
C ASP A 15 -3.12 12.94 -23.33
N TRP A 16 -4.46 12.93 -23.38
CA TRP A 16 -5.25 13.76 -24.31
C TRP A 16 -5.47 15.19 -23.80
N TRP A 17 -5.62 15.37 -22.48
CA TRP A 17 -5.84 16.68 -21.85
C TRP A 17 -4.85 16.93 -20.70
N PRO A 18 -3.60 17.32 -21.01
CA PRO A 18 -2.54 17.43 -20.01
C PRO A 18 -2.80 18.50 -18.93
N ASN A 19 -3.60 19.53 -19.24
CA ASN A 19 -3.95 20.63 -18.32
C ASN A 19 -5.32 20.47 -17.63
N GLN A 20 -5.95 19.29 -17.73
CA GLN A 20 -7.24 19.05 -17.08
C GLN A 20 -7.09 19.07 -15.54
N LEU A 21 -8.07 19.64 -14.85
CA LEU A 21 -8.11 19.65 -13.38
C LEU A 21 -8.11 18.22 -12.83
N ARG A 22 -7.15 17.94 -11.95
CA ARG A 22 -6.94 16.64 -11.33
C ARG A 22 -7.77 16.49 -10.06
N LEU A 23 -8.78 15.63 -10.11
CA LEU A 23 -9.64 15.29 -8.97
C LEU A 23 -9.24 13.99 -8.27
N ASP A 24 -8.24 13.29 -8.80
CA ASP A 24 -7.81 11.99 -8.29
C ASP A 24 -7.30 12.06 -6.84
N ILE A 25 -6.77 13.22 -6.44
CA ILE A 25 -6.34 13.50 -5.08
C ILE A 25 -7.45 13.37 -4.04
N LEU A 26 -8.71 13.61 -4.43
CA LEU A 26 -9.84 13.69 -3.50
C LEU A 26 -10.31 12.32 -3.03
N HIS A 27 -9.90 11.26 -3.73
CA HIS A 27 -10.27 9.88 -3.38
C HIS A 27 -9.05 9.01 -3.07
N GLN A 28 -7.87 9.62 -2.89
CA GLN A 28 -6.69 8.93 -2.39
C GLN A 28 -6.97 8.38 -0.97
N HIS A 29 -6.43 7.19 -0.68
CA HIS A 29 -6.58 6.50 0.61
C HIS A 29 -8.03 6.29 1.06
N SER A 30 -8.93 6.04 0.12
CA SER A 30 -10.32 5.68 0.42
C SER A 30 -10.40 4.45 1.34
N ALA A 31 -11.39 4.44 2.23
CA ALA A 31 -11.68 3.27 3.09
C ALA A 31 -11.97 1.99 2.27
N LYS A 32 -12.42 2.13 1.02
CA LYS A 32 -12.67 0.99 0.11
C LYS A 32 -11.39 0.24 -0.28
N SER A 33 -10.25 0.91 -0.27
CA SER A 33 -8.94 0.31 -0.57
C SER A 33 -8.16 -0.09 0.69
N ASN A 34 -8.68 0.19 1.89
CA ASN A 34 -8.01 -0.16 3.13
C ASN A 34 -8.38 -1.60 3.56
N PRO A 35 -7.42 -2.55 3.60
CA PRO A 35 -7.71 -3.93 3.99
C PRO A 35 -7.91 -4.12 5.50
N MET A 36 -7.53 -3.15 6.34
CA MET A 36 -7.53 -3.29 7.80
C MET A 36 -8.93 -3.23 8.42
N GLY A 37 -9.96 -2.86 7.66
CA GLY A 37 -11.33 -2.71 8.17
C GLY A 37 -11.59 -1.39 8.87
N ARG A 38 -12.87 -1.09 9.12
CA ARG A 38 -13.32 0.23 9.62
C ARG A 38 -12.97 0.48 11.09
N ASP A 39 -12.91 -0.58 11.88
CA ASP A 39 -12.75 -0.49 13.34
C ASP A 39 -11.29 -0.62 13.78
N PHE A 40 -10.36 -0.76 12.84
CA PHE A 40 -8.94 -0.93 13.13
C PHE A 40 -8.30 0.38 13.62
N SER A 41 -7.56 0.29 14.73
CA SER A 41 -6.83 1.41 15.31
C SER A 41 -5.35 1.08 15.45
N TYR A 42 -4.53 1.56 14.51
CA TYR A 42 -3.08 1.34 14.54
C TYR A 42 -2.44 1.78 15.87
N ALA A 43 -2.85 2.93 16.40
CA ALA A 43 -2.32 3.45 17.66
C ALA A 43 -2.65 2.56 18.87
N LYS A 44 -3.79 1.84 18.84
CA LYS A 44 -4.14 0.88 19.89
C LYS A 44 -3.28 -0.37 19.78
N GLU A 45 -3.21 -0.97 18.58
CA GLU A 45 -2.46 -2.20 18.34
C GLU A 45 -0.95 -2.01 18.57
N PHE A 46 -0.41 -0.85 18.20
CA PHE A 46 0.99 -0.51 18.44
C PHE A 46 1.33 -0.44 19.93
N LYS A 47 0.39 -0.03 20.80
CA LYS A 47 0.62 0.03 22.25
C LYS A 47 0.67 -1.36 22.89
N SER A 48 -0.02 -2.34 22.31
CA SER A 48 0.03 -3.74 22.75
C SER A 48 1.23 -4.51 22.19
N LEU A 49 2.01 -3.90 21.29
CA LEU A 49 3.14 -4.55 20.64
C LEU A 49 4.33 -4.67 21.60
N ASP A 50 4.93 -5.86 21.68
CA ASP A 50 6.21 -6.05 22.38
C ASP A 50 7.36 -5.50 21.53
N LEU A 51 7.71 -4.24 21.81
CA LEU A 51 8.81 -3.56 21.11
C LEU A 51 10.19 -4.16 21.42
N ALA A 52 10.36 -4.82 22.55
CA ALA A 52 11.64 -5.45 22.89
C ALA A 52 11.85 -6.71 22.04
N ALA A 53 10.80 -7.54 21.90
CA ALA A 53 10.82 -8.68 21.00
C ALA A 53 11.07 -8.24 19.54
N VAL A 54 10.32 -7.26 19.03
CA VAL A 54 10.49 -6.77 17.64
C VAL A 54 11.91 -6.29 17.36
N LYS A 55 12.53 -5.55 18.29
CA LYS A 55 13.92 -5.08 18.12
C LYS A 55 14.92 -6.24 18.12
N ARG A 56 14.73 -7.23 18.98
CA ARG A 56 15.59 -8.42 19.02
C ARG A 56 15.46 -9.22 17.73
N ASP A 57 14.24 -9.44 17.28
CA ASP A 57 13.97 -10.23 16.07
C ASP A 57 14.53 -9.51 14.83
N LEU A 58 14.45 -8.17 14.79
CA LEU A 58 15.11 -7.37 13.75
C LEU A 58 16.64 -7.52 13.79
N ALA A 59 17.25 -7.47 14.97
CA ALA A 59 18.70 -7.66 15.10
C ALA A 59 19.16 -9.06 14.68
N ALA A 60 18.36 -10.09 14.98
CA ALA A 60 18.62 -11.45 14.52
C ALA A 60 18.51 -11.56 13.00
N LEU A 61 17.46 -10.97 12.40
CA LEU A 61 17.26 -10.96 10.94
C LEU A 61 18.43 -10.32 10.20
N MET A 62 19.06 -9.29 10.77
CA MET A 62 20.25 -8.66 10.16
C MET A 62 21.43 -9.62 10.00
N THR A 63 21.44 -10.75 10.72
CA THR A 63 22.49 -11.77 10.67
C THR A 63 22.06 -13.07 10.00
N ASP A 64 20.82 -13.14 9.53
CA ASP A 64 20.22 -14.34 8.93
C ASP A 64 20.09 -14.18 7.41
N SER A 65 21.12 -14.61 6.67
CA SER A 65 21.16 -14.50 5.20
C SER A 65 20.13 -15.44 4.57
N GLN A 66 19.30 -14.88 3.68
CA GLN A 66 18.35 -15.65 2.88
C GLN A 66 19.01 -16.01 1.54
N ASP A 67 18.96 -17.28 1.17
CA ASP A 67 19.40 -17.80 -0.14
C ASP A 67 18.39 -17.51 -1.26
#